data_AF-A0A5C4PIF0-F1
#
_entry.id   AF-A0A5C4PIF0-F1
#
_cell.length_a   1.000
_cell.length_b   1.000
_cell.length_c   1.000
_cell.angle_alpha   90.00
_cell.angle_beta   90.00
_cell.angle_gamma   90.00
#
_symmetry.space_group_name_H-M   'P 1'
#
loop_
_entity.id
_entity.type
_entity.pdbx_description
1 polymer ?
#
loop_
_entity_poly.entity_id
_entity_poly.type
_entity_poly.pdbx_seq_one_letter_code
_entity_poly.pdbx_strand_id
1 'polypeptide(L)'
;MKTQQCFSCGAPEGMLHFEGRGETLSVKGLERRIDDLSGWECRMCGEVELDAHCSERHAKAGDELVNAARQMIGEEMKRIRRKLHLSQKEAVSLLSGGGHNAISRYERGEILPPKPLILLMRLLDLYPHLLADARTLAEGADLRQFKTKVHKELETLTAS
;
A
#
# COMPACT_ATOMS: atom_id res chain seq x y z
N MET A 1 -2.84 -42.08 7.57
CA MET A 1 -2.85 -40.67 7.16
C MET A 1 -3.81 -39.94 8.09
N LYS A 2 -3.39 -38.85 8.75
CA LYS A 2 -4.28 -38.12 9.66
C LYS A 2 -5.25 -37.27 8.83
N THR A 3 -6.54 -37.37 9.11
CA THR A 3 -7.62 -36.61 8.46
C THR A 3 -8.44 -35.84 9.49
N GLN A 4 -9.03 -34.71 9.09
CA GLN A 4 -9.98 -33.97 9.92
C GLN A 4 -11.02 -33.23 9.07
N GLN A 5 -12.12 -32.80 9.69
CA GLN A 5 -13.11 -31.96 9.03
C GLN A 5 -12.51 -30.61 8.64
N CYS A 6 -12.87 -30.09 7.47
CA CYS A 6 -12.49 -28.72 7.07
C CYS A 6 -13.42 -27.69 7.71
N PHE A 7 -12.88 -26.73 8.45
CA PHE A 7 -13.66 -25.65 9.07
C PHE A 7 -14.11 -24.57 8.09
N SER A 8 -13.51 -24.50 6.90
CA SER A 8 -13.83 -23.52 5.86
C SER A 8 -15.03 -23.97 4.99
N CYS A 9 -15.00 -25.19 4.44
CA CYS A 9 -16.07 -25.71 3.58
C CYS A 9 -16.96 -26.79 4.20
N GLY A 10 -16.67 -27.24 5.42
CA GLY A 10 -17.45 -28.25 6.14
C GLY A 10 -17.23 -29.71 5.69
N ALA A 11 -16.38 -29.94 4.68
CA ALA A 11 -16.11 -31.28 4.15
C ALA A 11 -15.63 -32.23 5.26
N PRO A 12 -16.34 -33.35 5.51
CA PRO A 12 -15.91 -34.34 6.49
C PRO A 12 -14.62 -34.99 6.01
N GLU A 13 -13.61 -35.10 6.88
CA GLU A 13 -12.29 -35.63 6.56
C GLU A 13 -11.59 -34.97 5.35
N GLY A 14 -12.02 -33.75 4.97
CA GLY A 14 -11.51 -33.06 3.79
C GLY A 14 -10.07 -32.58 3.94
N MET A 15 -9.58 -32.45 5.18
CA MET A 15 -8.24 -31.95 5.49
C MET A 15 -7.24 -33.09 5.63
N LEU A 16 -6.16 -33.04 4.84
CA LEU A 16 -5.04 -33.98 4.93
C LEU A 16 -3.81 -33.29 5.51
N HIS A 17 -3.19 -33.91 6.51
CA HIS A 17 -1.94 -33.39 7.08
C HIS A 17 -0.77 -33.58 6.10
N PHE A 18 0.08 -32.56 6.00
CA PHE A 18 1.29 -32.51 5.19
C PHE A 18 2.50 -32.09 6.03
N GLU A 19 3.69 -32.48 5.58
CA GLU A 19 4.98 -32.15 6.19
C GLU A 19 6.03 -31.87 5.10
N GLY A 20 7.08 -31.10 5.42
CA GLY A 20 8.21 -30.85 4.53
C GLY A 20 7.91 -29.94 3.32
N ARG A 21 6.79 -29.20 3.33
CA ARG A 21 6.42 -28.32 2.21
C ARG A 21 7.28 -27.06 2.21
N GLY A 22 7.70 -26.63 1.02
CA GLY A 22 8.31 -25.32 0.83
C GLY A 22 7.35 -24.36 0.13
N GLU A 23 7.25 -23.13 0.62
CA GLU A 23 6.43 -22.07 0.06
C GLU A 23 7.26 -20.80 -0.17
N THR A 24 6.86 -19.99 -1.15
CA THR A 24 7.54 -18.72 -1.47
C THR A 24 6.54 -17.59 -1.38
N LEU A 25 6.78 -16.68 -0.44
CA LEU A 25 6.02 -15.45 -0.27
C LEU A 25 6.54 -14.39 -1.23
N SER A 26 5.63 -13.59 -1.79
CA SER A 26 5.97 -12.46 -2.64
C SER A 26 5.20 -11.20 -2.22
N VAL A 27 5.93 -10.11 -1.98
CA VAL A 27 5.34 -8.80 -1.69
C VAL A 27 6.08 -7.74 -2.49
N LYS A 28 5.36 -7.03 -3.38
CA LYS A 28 5.91 -5.93 -4.19
C LYS A 28 7.20 -6.29 -4.96
N GLY A 29 7.33 -7.55 -5.39
CA GLY A 29 8.49 -8.05 -6.14
C GLY A 29 9.67 -8.52 -5.27
N LEU A 30 9.56 -8.42 -3.94
CA LEU A 30 10.46 -9.10 -3.02
C LEU A 30 9.93 -10.50 -2.74
N GLU A 31 10.84 -11.47 -2.66
CA GLU A 31 10.49 -12.87 -2.40
C GLU A 31 11.16 -13.41 -1.15
N ARG A 32 10.45 -14.27 -0.42
CA ARG A 32 10.98 -14.99 0.73
C ARG A 32 10.49 -16.43 0.70
N ARG A 33 11.42 -17.37 0.55
CA ARG A 33 11.15 -18.81 0.65
C ARG A 33 11.15 -19.26 2.11
N ILE A 34 10.21 -20.14 2.45
CA ILE A 34 10.09 -20.81 3.74
C ILE A 34 9.98 -22.29 3.46
N ASP A 35 10.95 -23.06 3.94
CA ASP A 35 10.97 -24.51 3.79
C ASP A 35 10.51 -25.21 5.06
N ASP A 36 10.26 -26.51 4.95
CA ASP A 36 9.89 -27.38 6.06
C ASP A 36 8.65 -26.88 6.82
N LEU A 37 7.57 -26.70 6.07
CA LEU A 37 6.24 -26.38 6.58
C LEU A 37 5.41 -27.64 6.76
N SER A 38 4.67 -27.69 7.85
CA SER A 38 3.67 -28.71 8.14
C SER A 38 2.33 -28.08 8.51
N GLY A 39 1.26 -28.83 8.27
CA GLY A 39 -0.10 -28.36 8.49
C GLY A 39 -1.11 -29.23 7.78
N TRP A 40 -2.28 -28.67 7.51
CA TRP A 40 -3.41 -29.36 6.93
C TRP A 40 -3.85 -28.65 5.66
N GLU A 41 -4.19 -29.41 4.62
CA GLU A 41 -4.74 -28.86 3.38
C GLU A 41 -6.05 -29.57 3.03
N CYS A 42 -7.09 -28.78 2.72
CA CYS A 42 -8.35 -29.32 2.25
C CYS A 42 -8.25 -29.74 0.78
N ARG A 43 -8.50 -31.02 0.48
CA ARG A 43 -8.54 -31.51 -0.92
C ARG A 43 -9.79 -31.09 -1.69
N MET A 44 -10.77 -30.48 -1.02
CA MET A 44 -12.02 -30.04 -1.63
C MET A 44 -12.01 -28.53 -1.98
N CYS A 45 -11.57 -27.67 -1.06
CA CYS A 45 -11.58 -26.22 -1.26
C CYS A 45 -10.19 -25.56 -1.29
N GLY A 46 -9.12 -26.29 -0.96
CA GLY A 46 -7.76 -25.75 -0.94
C GLY A 46 -7.40 -24.92 0.30
N GLU A 47 -8.24 -24.90 1.33
CA GLU A 47 -7.92 -24.25 2.62
C GLU A 47 -6.64 -24.85 3.22
N VAL A 48 -5.77 -24.01 3.80
CA VAL A 48 -4.53 -24.43 4.43
C VAL A 48 -4.47 -23.92 5.87
N GLU A 49 -4.26 -24.84 6.82
CA GLU A 49 -4.05 -24.54 8.24
C GLU A 49 -2.65 -25.01 8.64
N LEU A 50 -1.72 -24.07 8.89
CA LEU A 50 -0.37 -24.41 9.32
C LEU A 50 -0.33 -24.84 10.79
N ASP A 51 0.54 -25.81 11.10
CA ASP A 51 0.83 -26.15 12.50
C ASP A 51 1.40 -24.93 13.25
N ALA A 52 1.16 -24.82 14.56
CA ALA A 52 1.43 -23.60 15.33
C ALA A 52 2.84 -23.01 15.11
N HIS A 53 3.87 -23.84 15.16
CA HIS A 53 5.27 -23.41 14.96
C HIS A 53 5.55 -22.96 13.51
N CYS A 54 4.92 -23.60 12.52
CA CYS A 54 5.01 -23.23 11.11
C CYS A 54 4.24 -21.93 10.84
N SER A 55 3.06 -21.77 11.45
CA SER A 55 2.25 -20.55 11.37
C SER A 55 3.01 -19.32 11.88
N GLU A 56 3.69 -19.42 13.04
CA GLU A 56 4.51 -18.34 13.57
C GLU A 56 5.69 -17.99 12.65
N ARG A 57 6.43 -19.01 12.15
CA ARG A 57 7.51 -18.81 11.18
C ARG A 57 7.01 -18.14 9.89
N HIS A 58 5.87 -18.59 9.39
CA HIS A 58 5.25 -18.07 8.19
C HIS A 58 4.81 -16.61 8.36
N ALA A 59 4.11 -16.29 9.46
CA ALA A 59 3.69 -14.93 9.80
C ALA A 59 4.90 -13.99 9.92
N LYS A 60 5.94 -14.40 10.66
CA LYS A 60 7.16 -13.62 10.83
C LYS A 60 7.86 -13.32 9.50
N ALA A 61 8.00 -14.32 8.64
CA ALA A 61 8.61 -14.13 7.33
C ALA A 61 7.77 -13.20 6.43
N GLY A 62 6.45 -13.27 6.52
CA GLY A 62 5.53 -12.35 5.86
C GLY A 62 5.71 -10.91 6.34
N ASP A 63 5.76 -10.69 7.65
CA ASP A 63 5.96 -9.38 8.26
C ASP A 63 7.31 -8.77 7.88
N GLU A 64 8.39 -9.56 7.94
CA GLU A 64 9.72 -9.15 7.49
C GLU A 64 9.70 -8.71 6.02
N LEU A 65 9.01 -9.45 5.16
CA LEU A 65 8.93 -9.14 3.73
C LEU A 65 8.11 -7.87 3.45
N VAL A 66 6.99 -7.68 4.17
CA VAL A 66 6.18 -6.45 4.08
C VAL A 66 6.98 -5.24 4.57
N ASN A 67 7.69 -5.37 5.69
CA ASN A 67 8.51 -4.29 6.25
C ASN A 67 9.67 -3.93 5.32
N ALA A 68 10.35 -4.93 4.73
CA ALA A 68 11.38 -4.71 3.73
C ALA A 68 10.84 -3.97 2.49
N ALA A 69 9.64 -4.33 2.01
CA ALA A 69 9.00 -3.65 0.89
C ALA A 69 8.67 -2.18 1.21
N ARG A 70 8.21 -1.89 2.43
CA ARG A 70 7.94 -0.51 2.88
C ARG A 70 9.22 0.30 2.98
N GLN A 71 10.28 -0.29 3.54
CA GLN A 71 11.57 0.37 3.68
C GLN A 71 12.19 0.72 2.33
N MET A 72 12.17 -0.21 1.37
CA MET A 72 12.62 0.04 0.00
C MET A 72 11.88 1.22 -0.65
N ILE A 73 10.55 1.29 -0.50
CA ILE A 73 9.76 2.41 -1.03
C ILE A 73 10.12 3.73 -0.32
N GLY A 74 10.28 3.69 1.01
CA GLY A 74 10.65 4.86 1.81
C GLY A 74 12.02 5.43 1.45
N GLU A 75 13.00 4.57 1.22
CA GLU A 75 14.35 4.95 0.77
C GLU A 75 14.33 5.60 -0.61
N GLU A 76 13.54 5.06 -1.53
CA GLU A 76 13.39 5.63 -2.87
C GLU A 76 12.73 7.02 -2.81
N MET A 77 11.66 7.18 -2.00
CA MET A 77 11.06 8.49 -1.78
C MET A 77 12.07 9.49 -1.20
N LYS A 78 12.88 9.07 -0.22
CA LYS A 78 13.92 9.90 0.40
C LYS A 78 14.98 10.32 -0.62
N ARG A 79 15.42 9.40 -1.48
CA ARG A 79 16.38 9.67 -2.57
C ARG A 79 15.83 10.73 -3.52
N ILE A 80 14.61 10.52 -4.03
CA ILE A 80 13.95 11.44 -4.96
C ILE A 80 13.79 12.83 -4.32
N ARG A 81 13.25 12.89 -3.10
CA ARG A 81 13.05 14.17 -2.41
C ARG A 81 14.36 14.96 -2.28
N ARG A 82 15.44 14.28 -1.90
CA ARG A 82 16.77 14.91 -1.77
C ARG A 82 17.31 15.41 -3.11
N LYS A 83 17.12 14.65 -4.19
CA LYS A 83 17.48 15.07 -5.55
C LYS A 83 16.70 16.31 -5.99
N LEU A 84 15.43 16.44 -5.60
CA LEU A 84 14.59 17.61 -5.86
C LEU A 84 14.88 18.78 -4.89
N HIS A 85 15.85 18.65 -3.99
CA HIS A 85 16.20 19.65 -2.98
C HIS A 85 15.03 20.08 -2.10
N LEU A 86 14.10 19.17 -1.82
CA LEU A 86 12.95 19.43 -0.95
C LEU A 86 13.25 18.98 0.48
N SER A 87 12.90 19.80 1.47
CA SER A 87 12.72 19.34 2.85
C SER A 87 11.47 18.44 2.95
N GLN A 88 11.36 17.66 4.03
CA GLN A 88 10.16 16.86 4.27
C GLN A 88 8.90 17.75 4.38
N LYS A 89 9.02 18.92 5.03
CA LYS A 89 7.94 19.90 5.17
C LYS A 89 7.48 20.44 3.82
N GLU A 90 8.41 20.81 2.95
CA GLU A 90 8.07 21.27 1.60
C GLU A 90 7.43 20.17 0.78
N ALA A 91 7.95 18.95 0.83
CA ALA A 91 7.35 17.81 0.12
C ALA A 91 5.94 17.48 0.62
N VAL A 92 5.67 17.62 1.92
CA VAL A 92 4.29 17.51 2.47
C VAL A 92 3.40 18.58 1.85
N SER A 93 3.80 19.85 1.96
CA SER A 93 3.01 21.00 1.51
C SER A 93 2.75 20.99 0.01
N LEU A 94 3.73 20.55 -0.78
CA LEU A 94 3.68 20.62 -2.24
C LEU A 94 3.07 19.38 -2.88
N LEU A 95 3.43 18.18 -2.41
CA LEU A 95 3.15 16.93 -3.14
C LEU A 95 2.12 16.03 -2.44
N SER A 96 2.11 16.00 -1.11
CA SER A 96 1.30 15.03 -0.38
C SER A 96 -0.03 15.59 0.12
N GLY A 97 -0.07 16.85 0.56
CA GLY A 97 -1.23 17.43 1.26
C GLY A 97 -1.62 16.71 2.56
N GLY A 98 -0.78 15.79 3.06
CA GLY A 98 -1.04 15.03 4.29
C GLY A 98 -0.65 15.81 5.56
N GLY A 99 -0.76 15.15 6.72
CA GLY A 99 -0.29 15.71 7.99
C GLY A 99 1.22 16.01 7.96
N HIS A 100 1.68 16.92 8.83
CA HIS A 100 3.05 17.46 8.82
C HIS A 100 4.18 16.41 8.83
N ASN A 101 3.90 15.18 9.31
CA ASN A 101 4.87 14.08 9.38
C ASN A 101 4.72 13.03 8.26
N ALA A 102 3.82 13.21 7.29
CA ALA A 102 3.50 12.18 6.30
C ALA A 102 4.74 11.65 5.57
N ILE A 103 5.53 12.54 4.95
CA ILE A 103 6.77 12.18 4.26
C ILE A 103 7.76 11.47 5.19
N SER A 104 7.89 11.95 6.44
CA SER A 104 8.80 11.34 7.39
C SER A 104 8.39 9.91 7.77
N ARG A 105 7.10 9.60 7.85
CA ARG A 105 6.60 8.25 8.14
C ARG A 105 6.76 7.32 6.94
N TYR A 106 6.54 7.85 5.73
CA TYR A 106 6.79 7.10 4.49
C TYR A 106 8.27 6.75 4.33
N GLU A 107 9.17 7.72 4.57
CA GLU A 107 10.62 7.51 4.45
C GLU A 107 11.20 6.52 5.47
N ARG A 108 10.52 6.31 6.60
CA ARG A 108 10.88 5.31 7.61
C ARG A 108 10.18 3.96 7.42
N GLY A 109 9.36 3.81 6.36
CA GLY A 109 8.61 2.59 6.10
C GLY A 109 7.51 2.28 7.13
N GLU A 110 7.14 3.24 7.99
CA GLU A 110 6.11 3.03 9.02
C GLU A 110 4.72 2.80 8.41
N ILE A 111 4.43 3.51 7.32
CA ILE A 111 3.18 3.42 6.56
C ILE A 111 3.48 3.48 5.07
N LEU A 112 2.62 2.85 4.27
CA LEU A 112 2.72 2.95 2.82
C LEU A 112 2.25 4.33 2.34
N PRO A 113 3.01 4.98 1.45
CA PRO A 113 2.56 6.19 0.76
C PRO A 113 1.42 5.86 -0.22
N PRO A 114 0.49 6.81 -0.46
CA PRO A 114 -0.50 6.67 -1.52
C PRO A 114 0.16 6.46 -2.89
N LYS A 115 -0.40 5.56 -3.70
CA LYS A 115 0.11 5.27 -5.06
C LYS A 115 0.30 6.53 -5.93
N PRO A 116 -0.62 7.52 -5.95
CA PRO A 116 -0.43 8.75 -6.74
C PRO A 116 0.80 9.55 -6.31
N LEU A 117 1.11 9.59 -5.01
CA LEU A 117 2.28 10.30 -4.51
C LEU A 117 3.59 9.67 -4.99
N ILE A 118 3.70 8.33 -4.93
CA ILE A 118 4.87 7.62 -5.48
C ILE A 118 5.01 7.92 -6.97
N LEU A 119 3.92 7.83 -7.73
CA LEU A 119 3.93 8.07 -9.17
C LEU A 119 4.40 9.49 -9.50
N LEU A 120 3.86 10.51 -8.83
CA LEU A 120 4.26 11.91 -8.99
C LEU A 120 5.75 12.10 -8.67
N MET A 121 6.22 11.57 -7.54
CA MET A 121 7.62 11.66 -7.16
C MET A 121 8.54 11.00 -8.20
N ARG A 122 8.19 9.82 -8.72
CA ARG A 122 8.97 9.15 -9.78
C ARG A 122 8.94 9.92 -11.09
N LEU A 123 7.84 10.56 -11.44
CA LEU A 123 7.77 11.44 -12.62
C LEU A 123 8.70 12.65 -12.47
N LEU A 124 8.68 13.29 -11.30
CA LEU A 124 9.59 14.41 -10.99
C LEU A 124 11.06 13.98 -10.90
N ASP A 125 11.34 12.74 -10.51
CA ASP A 125 12.69 12.18 -10.56
C ASP A 125 13.20 12.06 -12.01
N LEU A 126 12.34 11.64 -12.94
CA LEU A 126 12.66 11.57 -14.37
C LEU A 126 12.78 12.96 -15.00
N TYR A 127 11.91 13.89 -14.60
CA TYR A 127 11.82 15.25 -15.15
C TYR A 127 11.87 16.32 -14.06
N PRO A 128 13.05 16.59 -13.45
CA PRO A 128 13.15 17.52 -12.30
C PRO A 128 12.73 18.96 -12.62
N HIS A 129 12.79 19.39 -13.89
CA HIS A 129 12.37 20.72 -14.32
C HIS A 129 10.87 20.96 -14.11
N LEU A 130 10.04 19.90 -14.13
CA LEU A 130 8.60 19.98 -13.86
C LEU A 130 8.28 20.33 -12.40
N LEU A 131 9.27 20.39 -11.50
CA LEU A 131 9.05 20.86 -10.14
C LEU A 131 8.58 22.33 -10.11
N ALA A 132 9.01 23.15 -11.06
CA ALA A 132 8.53 24.52 -11.19
C ALA A 132 7.03 24.54 -11.52
N ASP A 133 6.62 23.75 -12.52
CA ASP A 133 5.21 23.61 -12.91
C ASP A 133 4.36 23.05 -11.77
N ALA A 134 4.87 22.05 -11.04
CA ALA A 134 4.19 21.49 -9.88
C ALA A 134 3.94 22.55 -8.78
N ARG A 135 4.88 23.48 -8.57
CA ARG A 135 4.69 24.60 -7.62
C ARG A 135 3.60 25.55 -8.10
N THR A 136 3.61 25.91 -9.38
CA THR A 136 2.57 26.78 -9.98
C THR A 136 1.19 26.13 -9.92
N LEU A 137 1.08 24.84 -10.27
CA LEU A 137 -0.18 24.09 -10.23
C LEU A 137 -0.71 23.94 -8.80
N ALA A 138 0.17 23.78 -7.80
CA ALA A 138 -0.25 23.67 -6.40
C ALA A 138 -0.92 24.95 -5.86
N GLU A 139 -0.70 26.12 -6.46
CA GLU A 139 -1.39 27.36 -6.10
C GLU A 139 -2.85 27.39 -6.57
N GLY A 140 -3.23 26.52 -7.52
CA GLY A 140 -4.59 26.43 -8.06
C GLY A 140 -5.09 27.72 -8.70
N ALA A 141 -4.18 28.56 -9.20
CA ALA A 141 -4.53 29.83 -9.86
C ALA A 141 -5.35 29.62 -11.14
N ASP A 142 -5.02 28.56 -11.88
CA ASP A 142 -5.74 28.07 -13.05
C ASP A 142 -7.18 27.63 -12.71
N LEU A 143 -7.38 26.97 -11.57
CA LEU A 143 -8.70 26.48 -11.14
C LEU A 143 -9.66 27.62 -10.71
N ARG A 144 -9.16 28.82 -10.40
CA ARG A 144 -10.00 29.97 -10.02
C ARG A 144 -10.77 30.58 -11.20
N GLN A 145 -10.47 30.17 -12.44
CA GLN A 145 -11.14 30.67 -13.64
C GLN A 145 -12.50 30.00 -13.92
N PHE A 146 -12.85 28.93 -13.20
CA PHE A 146 -14.15 28.29 -13.30
C PHE A 146 -15.25 29.19 -12.70
N LYS A 147 -16.00 29.90 -13.55
CA LYS A 147 -17.22 30.62 -13.14
C LYS A 147 -18.35 29.62 -12.94
N THR A 148 -18.69 29.30 -11.70
CA THR A 148 -19.92 28.58 -11.39
C THR A 148 -21.10 29.51 -11.64
N LYS A 149 -21.87 29.30 -12.72
CA LYS A 149 -23.19 29.94 -12.88
C LYS A 149 -24.15 29.26 -11.89
N VAL A 150 -24.42 29.91 -10.77
CA VAL A 150 -25.49 29.51 -9.87
C VAL A 150 -26.81 29.89 -10.53
N HIS A 151 -27.50 28.90 -11.12
CA HIS A 151 -28.89 29.06 -11.51
C HIS A 151 -29.72 29.05 -10.23
N LYS A 152 -30.15 30.23 -9.75
CA LYS A 152 -31.21 30.29 -8.73
C LYS A 152 -32.49 29.79 -9.40
N GLU A 153 -32.96 28.61 -9.02
CA GLU A 153 -34.32 28.19 -9.35
C GLU A 153 -35.30 29.20 -8.76
N LEU A 154 -36.34 29.50 -9.54
CA LEU A 154 -37.36 30.54 -9.32
C LEU A 154 -37.60 30.86 -7.84
N GLU A 155 -37.25 32.09 -7.44
CA GLU A 155 -37.85 32.72 -6.27
C GLU A 155 -39.36 32.72 -6.50
N THR A 156 -40.08 31.78 -5.86
CA THR A 156 -41.54 31.73 -5.87
C THR A 156 -42.04 33.05 -5.29
N LEU A 157 -42.60 33.90 -6.16
CA LEU A 157 -43.31 35.11 -5.78
C LEU A 157 -44.36 34.74 -4.74
N THR A 158 -44.13 35.13 -3.48
CA THR A 158 -45.16 35.11 -2.46
C THR A 158 -46.23 36.11 -2.86
N ALA A 159 -47.35 35.61 -3.38
CA ALA A 159 -48.55 36.41 -3.62
C ALA A 159 -49.10 36.89 -2.27
N SER A 160 -49.33 38.20 -2.16
CA SER A 160 -50.00 38.87 -1.05
C SER A 160 -51.51 38.62 -1.04
#